data_AF-A0A7Y5GCF9-F1
#
_entry.id   AF-A0A7Y5GCF9-F1
#
_cell.length_a   1.000
_cell.length_b   1.000
_cell.length_c   1.000
_cell.angle_alpha   90.00
_cell.angle_beta   90.00
_cell.angle_gamma   90.00
#
_symmetry.space_group_name_H-M   'P 1'
#
loop_
_entity.id
_entity.type
_entity.pdbx_description
1 polymer ?
#
loop_
_entity_poly.entity_id
_entity_poly.type
_entity_poly.pdbx_seq_one_letter_code
_entity_poly.pdbx_strand_id
1 'polypeptide(L)' 'MLVENLTFERHYRIGELAKMWGLGRETLRKLVKDDPGVIKIRLGKKKAHTIYSVPESAAHRIHTRLLNAA' A
#
# COMPACT_ATOMS: atom_id res chain seq x y z
N MET A 1 8.60 17.50 17.66
CA MET A 1 7.66 17.23 16.55
C MET A 1 8.50 16.88 15.33
N LEU A 2 8.71 15.59 15.07
CA LEU A 2 9.35 15.16 13.83
C LEU A 2 8.27 15.22 12.76
N VAL A 3 8.28 16.28 11.95
CA VAL A 3 7.67 16.21 10.63
C VAL A 3 8.58 15.30 9.84
N GLU A 4 8.41 13.98 10.03
CA GLU A 4 9.01 13.00 9.15
C GLU A 4 8.58 13.38 7.74
N ASN A 5 9.58 13.50 6.89
CA ASN A 5 9.47 14.23 5.64
C ASN A 5 8.49 13.51 4.71
N LEU A 6 7.18 13.79 4.82
CA LEU A 6 6.07 13.18 4.07
C LEU A 6 6.36 13.14 2.56
N THR A 7 7.11 14.14 2.08
CA THR A 7 7.53 14.25 0.68
C THR A 7 8.45 13.12 0.21
N PHE A 8 9.18 12.46 1.11
CA PHE A 8 10.12 11.36 0.81
C PHE A 8 9.78 10.07 1.54
N GLU A 9 8.50 9.84 1.88
CA GLU A 9 8.08 8.59 2.48
C GLU A 9 8.53 7.38 1.66
N ARG A 10 8.94 6.33 2.36
CA ARG A 10 9.32 5.08 1.72
C ARG A 10 8.08 4.46 1.09
N HIS A 11 8.16 4.21 -0.20
CA HIS A 11 7.07 3.63 -0.96
C HIS A 11 7.32 2.15 -1.23
N TYR A 12 6.35 1.34 -0.84
CA TYR A 12 6.36 -0.09 -1.08
C TYR A 12 5.46 -0.46 -2.25
N ARG A 13 5.85 -1.48 -3.00
CA ARG A 13 4.99 -2.11 -4.01
C ARG A 13 4.16 -3.20 -3.33
N ILE A 14 2.99 -3.50 -3.92
CA ILE A 14 2.11 -4.61 -3.45
C ILE A 14 2.88 -5.92 -3.27
N GLY A 15 3.80 -6.25 -4.18
CA GLY A 15 4.57 -7.48 -4.09
C GLY A 15 5.49 -7.55 -2.87
N GLU A 16 6.07 -6.41 -2.48
CA GLU A 16 6.96 -6.32 -1.32
C GLU A 16 6.17 -6.41 -0.01
N LEU A 17 5.06 -5.67 0.07
CA LEU A 17 4.15 -5.74 1.24
C LEU A 17 3.51 -7.12 1.39
N ALA A 18 3.13 -7.76 0.28
CA ALA A 18 2.60 -9.13 0.30
C ALA A 18 3.58 -10.12 0.92
N LYS A 19 4.87 -10.01 0.58
CA LYS A 19 5.92 -10.84 1.20
C LYS A 19 6.12 -10.50 2.67
N MET A 20 6.20 -9.21 3.02
CA MET A 20 6.42 -8.77 4.40
C MET A 20 5.30 -9.19 5.35
N TRP A 21 4.04 -9.12 4.90
CA TRP A 21 2.88 -9.46 5.74
C TRP A 21 2.42 -10.92 5.57
N GLY A 22 3.09 -11.71 4.72
CA GLY A 22 2.68 -13.08 4.42
C GLY A 22 1.29 -13.20 3.77
N LEU A 23 0.83 -12.15 3.07
CA LEU A 23 -0.50 -12.10 2.46
C LEU A 23 -0.43 -12.32 0.95
N GLY A 24 -1.49 -12.93 0.39
CA GLY A 24 -1.65 -13.04 -1.06
C GLY A 24 -1.72 -11.67 -1.72
N ARG A 25 -1.08 -11.51 -2.90
CA ARG A 25 -1.04 -10.24 -3.65
C ARG A 25 -2.43 -9.66 -3.94
N GLU A 26 -3.40 -10.52 -4.24
CA GLU A 26 -4.79 -10.09 -4.50
C GLU A 26 -5.49 -9.61 -3.21
N THR A 27 -5.24 -10.27 -2.07
CA THR A 27 -5.76 -9.83 -0.76
C THR A 27 -5.20 -8.46 -0.41
N LEU A 28 -3.88 -8.31 -0.52
CA LEU A 28 -3.22 -7.04 -0.24
C LEU A 28 -3.75 -5.95 -1.18
N ARG A 29 -3.89 -6.23 -2.47
CA ARG A 29 -4.48 -5.30 -3.44
C ARG A 29 -5.88 -4.83 -3.06
N LYS A 30 -6.73 -5.70 -2.52
CA LYS A 30 -8.07 -5.33 -2.04
C LYS A 30 -8.03 -4.48 -0.76
N LEU A 31 -7.00 -4.64 0.06
CA LEU A 31 -6.79 -3.86 1.28
C LEU A 31 -6.24 -2.45 0.97
N VAL A 32 -5.21 -2.35 0.14
CA VAL A 32 -4.61 -1.04 -0.21
C VAL A 32 -5.44 -0.21 -1.19
N LYS A 33 -6.34 -0.80 -1.99
CA LYS A 33 -7.14 0.01 -2.95
C LYS A 33 -8.08 1.02 -2.27
N ASP A 34 -8.42 0.80 -1.00
CA ASP A 34 -9.42 1.57 -0.26
C ASP A 34 -8.77 2.71 0.55
N ASP A 35 -7.44 2.68 0.69
CA ASP A 35 -6.73 3.68 1.46
C ASP A 35 -6.43 4.92 0.59
N PRO A 36 -6.79 6.14 1.06
CA PRO A 36 -6.61 7.37 0.29
C PRO A 36 -5.13 7.77 0.11
N GLY A 37 -4.20 7.23 0.91
CA GLY A 37 -2.77 7.48 0.78
C GLY A 37 -2.10 6.65 -0.31
N VAL A 38 -2.79 5.65 -0.89
CA VAL A 38 -2.19 4.75 -1.89
C VAL A 38 -2.27 5.35 -3.28
N ILE A 39 -1.09 5.52 -3.89
CA ILE A 39 -0.98 6.05 -5.25
C ILE A 39 -1.14 4.90 -6.24
N LYS A 40 -2.10 5.04 -7.14
CA LYS A 40 -2.37 4.09 -8.22
C LYS A 40 -2.05 4.73 -9.57
N ILE A 41 -1.03 4.21 -10.23
CA ILE A 41 -0.60 4.66 -11.57
C ILE A 41 -0.98 3.59 -12.58
N ARG A 42 -1.80 3.94 -13.56
CA ARG A 42 -2.21 3.00 -14.61
C ARG A 42 -1.50 3.33 -15.92
N LEU A 43 -0.51 2.52 -16.29
CA LEU A 43 0.25 2.65 -17.53
C LEU A 43 -0.46 1.93 -18.69
N GLY A 44 -1.50 2.56 -19.21
CA GLY A 44 -2.23 2.11 -20.41
C GLY A 44 -3.49 1.28 -20.13
N LYS A 45 -3.99 0.59 -21.16
CA LYS A 45 -5.32 -0.04 -21.12
C LYS A 45 -5.37 -1.34 -20.28
N LYS A 46 -4.30 -2.13 -20.25
CA LYS A 46 -4.26 -3.44 -19.54
C LYS A 46 -4.21 -3.25 -18.03
N LYS A 47 -5.00 -4.03 -17.28
CA LYS A 47 -5.02 -4.03 -15.79
C LYS A 47 -3.65 -4.38 -15.19
N ALA A 48 -2.89 -5.26 -15.85
CA ALA A 48 -1.55 -5.67 -15.41
C ALA A 48 -0.54 -4.51 -15.38
N HIS A 49 -0.78 -3.44 -16.13
CA HIS A 49 0.10 -2.26 -16.12
C HIS A 49 -0.29 -1.25 -15.03
N THR A 50 -0.99 -1.71 -13.99
CA THR A 50 -1.32 -0.87 -12.83
C THR A 50 -0.23 -1.04 -11.77
N ILE A 51 0.46 0.05 -11.50
CA ILE A 51 1.41 0.18 -10.41
C ILE A 51 0.66 0.74 -9.21
N TYR A 52 0.87 0.13 -8.06
CA TYR A 52 0.48 0.68 -6.77
C TYR A 52 1.75 1.05 -6.01
N SER A 53 1.79 2.29 -5.52
CA SER A 53 2.80 2.82 -4.63
C SER A 53 2.13 3.07 -3.29
N VAL A 54 2.54 2.32 -2.27
CA VAL A 54 1.95 2.37 -0.94
C VAL A 54 2.96 3.06 -0.02
N PRO A 55 2.69 4.29 0.45
CA PRO A 55 3.57 4.94 1.41
C PRO A 55 3.56 4.20 2.74
N GLU A 56 4.65 4.32 3.49
CA GLU A 56 4.81 3.67 4.79
C GLU A 56 3.71 4.02 5.79
N SER A 57 3.27 5.29 5.84
CA SER A 57 2.13 5.70 6.67
C SER A 57 0.84 4.95 6.31
N ALA A 58 0.54 4.79 5.02
CA ALA A 58 -0.63 4.02 4.57
C ALA A 58 -0.49 2.54 4.93
N ALA A 59 0.69 1.95 4.73
CA ALA A 59 0.96 0.57 5.13
C ALA A 59 0.73 0.37 6.64
N HIS A 60 1.24 1.28 7.47
CA HIS A 60 1.04 1.23 8.92
C HIS A 60 -0.44 1.34 9.30
N ARG A 61 -1.18 2.30 8.73
CA ARG A 61 -2.63 2.45 8.96
C ARG A 61 -3.42 1.21 8.58
N ILE A 62 -3.14 0.62 7.43
CA ILE A 62 -3.81 -0.59 6.96
C ILE A 62 -3.49 -1.78 7.87
N HIS A 63 -2.22 -1.93 8.28
CA HIS A 63 -1.80 -3.00 9.18
C HIS A 63 -2.47 -2.87 10.55
N THR A 64 -2.53 -1.66 11.11
CA THR A 64 -3.25 -1.38 12.37
C THR A 64 -4.74 -1.68 12.24
N ARG A 65 -5.39 -1.33 11.12
CA ARG A 65 -6.79 -1.68 10.87
C ARG A 65 -7.01 -3.18 10.77
N LEU A 66 -6.07 -3.93 10.18
CA LEU A 66 -6.14 -5.40 10.11
C LEU A 66 -6.06 -6.03 11.50
N LEU A 67 -5.17 -5.53 12.37
CA LEU A 67 -5.00 -6.05 13.72
C LEU A 67 -6.13 -5.65 14.68
N ASN A 68 -6.69 -4.45 14.53
CA ASN A 68 -7.79 -3.94 15.36
C ASN A 68 -9.19 -4.32 14.86
N ALA A 69 -9.31 -5.03 13.73
CA ALA A 69 -10.59 -5.55 13.24
C ALA A 69 -10.96 -6.91 13.85
N ALA A 70 -10.25 -7.34 14.91
CA ALA A 70 -10.51 -8.55 15.69
C ALA A 70 -11.46 -8.29 16.87
#